data_AF-A0A967VTE4-F1
#
_entry.id   AF-A0A967VTE4-F1
#
_cell.length_a   1.000
_cell.length_b   1.000
_cell.length_c   1.000
_cell.angle_alpha   90.00
_cell.angle_beta   90.00
_cell.angle_gamma   90.00
#
_symmetry.space_group_name_H-M   'P 1'
#
loop_
_entity.id
_entity.type
_entity.pdbx_description
1 polymer ?
#
loop_
_entity_poly.entity_id
_entity_poly.type
_entity_poly.pdbx_seq_one_letter_code
_entity_poly.pdbx_strand_id
1 'polypeptide(L)'
;MDWVTRGPGGVPGPEGLPLLKPPYGRITAIDLNTGEHLWWIPNGDTPDNVRNHPMLRGVALPRTGKRSHATTLLTKTLLMYGEGRGGAPL
;
A
#
# COMPACT_ATOMS: atom_id res chain seq x y z
N MET A 1 -3.91 -19.34 25.27
CA MET A 1 -4.16 -18.86 23.90
C MET A 1 -2.81 -18.42 23.38
N ASP A 2 -2.15 -19.31 22.64
CA ASP A 2 -0.80 -19.10 22.11
C ASP A 2 -0.94 -18.34 20.78
N TRP A 3 -0.51 -17.09 20.77
CA TRP A 3 -0.61 -16.23 19.60
C TRP A 3 0.50 -16.58 18.61
N VAL A 4 0.17 -16.63 17.32
CA VAL A 4 1.13 -16.87 16.23
C VAL A 4 1.44 -15.53 15.57
N THR A 5 2.72 -15.15 15.55
CA THR A 5 3.24 -14.07 14.71
C THR A 5 4.14 -14.66 13.61
N ARG A 6 3.90 -14.31 12.35
CA ARG A 6 4.74 -14.70 11.20
C ARG A 6 5.82 -13.66 10.87
N GLY A 7 6.17 -12.81 11.84
CA GLY A 7 7.15 -11.74 11.66
C GLY A 7 6.56 -10.50 10.96
N PRO A 8 7.41 -9.60 10.44
CA PRO A 8 7.02 -8.23 10.03
C PRO A 8 5.96 -8.14 8.92
N GLY A 9 5.71 -9.24 8.17
CA GLY A 9 4.74 -9.28 7.08
C GLY A 9 3.27 -9.45 7.52
N GLY A 10 3.03 -9.70 8.81
CA GLY A 10 1.71 -9.99 9.34
C GLY A 10 1.19 -11.38 8.96
N VAL A 11 -0.08 -11.65 9.27
CA VAL A 11 -0.74 -12.91 8.91
C VAL A 11 -1.16 -12.83 7.43
N PRO A 12 -0.73 -13.79 6.58
CA PRO A 12 -1.16 -13.83 5.18
C PRO A 12 -2.66 -14.15 5.10
N GLY A 13 -3.33 -13.59 4.10
CA GLY A 13 -4.70 -13.97 3.76
C GLY A 13 -4.76 -15.26 2.95
N PRO A 14 -5.98 -15.68 2.54
CA PRO A 14 -6.19 -16.85 1.71
C PRO A 14 -5.33 -16.82 0.43
N GLU A 15 -4.76 -17.96 0.05
CA GLU A 15 -3.92 -18.11 -1.16
C GLU A 15 -2.72 -17.13 -1.23
N GLY A 16 -2.26 -16.60 -0.10
CA GLY A 16 -1.16 -15.64 -0.07
C GLY A 16 -1.55 -14.21 -0.46
N LEU A 17 -2.84 -13.93 -0.69
CA LEU A 17 -3.34 -12.58 -0.86
C LEU A 17 -3.29 -11.79 0.45
N PRO A 18 -3.23 -10.44 0.40
CA PRO A 18 -3.37 -9.62 1.60
C PRO A 18 -4.71 -9.87 2.30
N LEU A 19 -4.68 -10.03 3.62
CA LEU A 19 -5.88 -10.26 4.43
C LEU A 19 -6.86 -9.08 4.42
N LEU A 20 -6.35 -7.85 4.35
CA LEU A 20 -7.14 -6.62 4.34
C LEU A 20 -7.37 -6.13 2.91
N LYS A 21 -8.45 -5.36 2.71
CA LYS A 21 -8.74 -4.71 1.42
C LYS A 21 -7.68 -3.63 1.09
N PRO A 22 -7.40 -3.38 -0.20
CA PRO A 22 -6.52 -2.31 -0.62
C PRO A 22 -7.10 -0.91 -0.29
N PRO A 23 -6.26 0.16 -0.26
CA PRO A 23 -4.85 0.15 -0.63
C PRO A 23 -3.92 -0.47 0.44
N TYR A 24 -2.90 -1.20 0.01
CA TYR A 24 -1.91 -1.85 0.88
C TYR A 24 -0.79 -0.90 1.35
N GLY A 25 -0.66 0.24 0.68
CA GLY A 25 0.13 1.39 1.08
C GLY A 25 -0.44 2.64 0.42
N ARG A 26 -0.46 3.76 1.15
CA ARG A 26 -1.00 5.03 0.66
C ARG A 26 -0.23 6.21 1.25
N ILE A 27 -0.26 7.32 0.52
CA ILE A 27 0.17 8.63 0.99
C ILE A 27 -1.10 9.39 1.39
N THR A 28 -1.13 9.95 2.59
CA THR A 28 -2.28 10.70 3.14
C THR A 28 -1.82 12.10 3.52
N ALA A 29 -2.53 13.12 3.05
CA ALA A 29 -2.37 14.48 3.54
C ALA A 29 -3.28 14.70 4.74
N ILE A 30 -2.70 15.18 5.84
CA ILE A 30 -3.39 15.44 7.09
C ILE A 30 -3.18 16.90 7.46
N ASP A 31 -4.26 17.63 7.71
CA ASP A 31 -4.18 18.95 8.34
C ASP A 31 -3.86 18.76 9.83
N LEU A 32 -2.72 19.29 10.26
CA LEU A 32 -2.24 19.12 11.64
C LEU A 32 -2.91 20.06 12.65
N ASN A 33 -3.65 21.08 12.18
CA ASN A 33 -4.44 21.95 13.07
C ASN A 33 -5.76 21.29 13.47
N THR A 34 -6.39 20.56 12.54
CA THR A 34 -7.72 19.98 12.72
C THR A 34 -7.71 18.46 12.89
N GLY A 35 -6.67 17.79 12.41
CA GLY A 35 -6.59 16.33 12.30
C GLY A 35 -7.31 15.77 11.08
N GLU A 36 -7.83 16.60 10.17
CA GLU A 36 -8.59 16.15 9.01
C GLU A 36 -7.69 15.49 7.95
N HIS A 37 -8.17 14.40 7.36
CA HIS A 37 -7.55 13.80 6.18
C HIS A 37 -8.05 14.50 4.91
N LEU A 38 -7.23 15.38 4.34
CA LEU A 38 -7.60 16.20 3.19
C LEU A 38 -7.72 15.36 1.90
N TRP A 39 -6.77 14.47 1.67
CA TRP A 39 -6.76 13.55 0.53
C TRP A 39 -5.81 12.38 0.76
N TRP A 40 -5.93 11.35 -0.08
CA TRP A 40 -4.96 10.27 -0.13
C TRP A 40 -4.83 9.67 -1.54
N ILE A 41 -3.68 9.06 -1.81
CA ILE A 41 -3.41 8.28 -3.04
C ILE A 41 -2.73 6.95 -2.70
N PRO A 42 -2.92 5.88 -3.48
CA PRO A 42 -2.15 4.64 -3.34
C PRO A 42 -0.65 4.89 -3.58
N ASN A 43 0.21 4.31 -2.73
CA ASN A 43 1.67 4.32 -2.94
C ASN A 43 2.04 3.21 -3.95
N GLY A 44 2.38 3.59 -5.18
CA GLY A 44 2.67 2.67 -6.27
C GLY A 44 1.43 2.12 -6.99
N ASP A 45 1.64 1.26 -7.98
CA ASP A 45 0.58 0.50 -8.67
C ASP A 45 0.32 -0.86 -7.97
N THR A 46 -0.59 -1.65 -8.53
CA THR A 46 -0.95 -2.99 -8.05
C THR A 46 0.20 -3.97 -8.32
N PRO A 47 0.78 -4.61 -7.27
CA PRO A 47 1.90 -5.54 -7.44
C PRO A 47 1.47 -6.81 -8.18
N ASP A 48 2.41 -7.42 -8.91
CA ASP A 48 2.15 -8.52 -9.85
C ASP A 48 1.51 -9.75 -9.20
N ASN A 49 1.88 -10.05 -7.95
CA ASN A 49 1.29 -11.15 -7.20
C ASN A 49 -0.21 -10.96 -6.92
N VAL A 50 -0.70 -9.72 -6.95
CA VAL A 50 -2.12 -9.39 -6.82
C VAL A 50 -2.76 -9.24 -8.20
N ARG A 51 -2.12 -8.49 -9.11
CA ARG A 51 -2.64 -8.26 -10.47
C ARG A 51 -2.87 -9.56 -11.23
N ASN A 52 -1.93 -10.51 -11.13
CA ASN A 52 -1.94 -11.76 -11.90
C ASN A 52 -2.49 -12.94 -11.09
N HIS A 53 -3.11 -12.69 -9.93
CA HIS A 53 -3.54 -13.76 -9.03
C HIS A 53 -4.68 -14.59 -9.63
N PRO A 54 -4.61 -15.94 -9.66
CA PRO A 54 -5.63 -16.78 -10.27
C PRO A 54 -7.05 -16.58 -9.72
N MET A 55 -7.17 -16.28 -8.41
CA MET A 55 -8.44 -16.02 -7.74
C MET A 55 -9.02 -14.62 -8.00
N LEU A 56 -8.25 -13.70 -8.59
CA LEU A 56 -8.70 -12.34 -8.92
C LEU A 56 -8.99 -12.17 -10.42
N ARG A 57 -8.99 -13.26 -11.20
CA ARG A 57 -9.33 -13.22 -12.62
C ARG A 57 -10.75 -12.70 -12.83
N GLY A 58 -10.90 -11.74 -13.74
CA GLY A 58 -12.18 -11.10 -14.05
C GLY A 58 -12.61 -10.04 -13.03
N VAL A 59 -11.83 -9.78 -11.99
CA VAL A 59 -12.09 -8.70 -11.03
C VAL A 59 -11.46 -7.40 -11.52
N ALA A 60 -12.24 -6.33 -11.60
CA ALA A 60 -11.71 -5.00 -11.86
C ALA A 60 -11.00 -4.48 -10.58
N LEU A 61 -9.67 -4.46 -10.60
CA LEU A 61 -8.87 -4.01 -9.47
C LEU A 61 -8.48 -2.53 -9.64
N PRO A 62 -8.73 -1.66 -8.64
CA PRO A 62 -8.15 -0.32 -8.62
C PRO A 62 -6.64 -0.41 -8.32
N ARG A 63 -5.93 0.72 -8.39
CA ARG A 63 -4.55 0.81 -7.90
C ARG A 63 -4.49 0.42 -6.42
N THR A 64 -3.93 -0.74 -6.11
CA THR A 64 -3.90 -1.24 -4.73
C THR A 64 -2.77 -0.64 -3.92
N GLY A 65 -1.77 -0.05 -4.57
CA GLY A 65 -0.52 0.30 -3.94
C GLY A 65 0.24 -0.92 -3.40
N LYS A 66 1.39 -0.65 -2.81
CA LYS A 66 2.34 -1.67 -2.34
C LYS A 66 2.59 -1.51 -0.84
N ARG A 67 2.93 -2.61 -0.16
CA ARG A 67 3.34 -2.62 1.26
C ARG A 67 4.80 -2.16 1.41
N SER A 68 5.10 -1.01 0.84
CA SER A 68 6.42 -0.40 0.83
C SER A 68 6.38 0.90 1.62
N HIS A 69 7.51 1.22 2.23
CA HIS A 69 7.69 2.47 2.96
C HIS A 69 8.17 3.51 1.95
N ALA A 70 7.24 4.32 1.45
CA ALA A 70 7.56 5.39 0.51
C ALA A 70 8.62 6.31 1.13
N THR A 71 9.68 6.61 0.37
CA THR A 71 10.59 7.69 0.75
C THR A 71 10.00 8.98 0.22
N THR A 72 9.60 9.88 1.11
CA THR A 72 8.95 11.14 0.74
C THR A 72 9.87 12.32 1.00
N LEU A 73 9.89 13.26 0.06
CA LEU A 73 10.52 14.58 0.21
C LEU A 73 9.46 15.65 -0.08
N LEU A 74 9.17 16.46 0.92
CA LEU A 74 8.25 17.58 0.80
C LEU A 74 9.05 18.88 0.59
N THR A 75 8.65 19.68 -0.38
CA THR A 75 9.09 21.06 -0.57
C THR A 75 7.93 22.02 -0.27
N LYS A 76 8.18 23.33 -0.38
CA LYS A 76 7.11 24.33 -0.24
C LYS A 76 5.97 24.15 -1.25
N THR A 77 6.23 23.55 -2.41
CA THR A 77 5.27 23.50 -3.53
C THR A 77 5.04 22.11 -4.09
N LEU A 78 5.88 21.13 -3.74
CA LEU A 78 5.83 19.80 -4.32
C LEU A 78 6.03 18.72 -3.26
N LEU A 79 5.24 17.66 -3.37
CA LEU A 79 5.54 16.37 -2.76
C LEU A 79 6.21 15.48 -3.80
N MET A 80 7.43 15.05 -3.52
CA MET A 80 8.13 14.00 -4.26
C MET A 80 8.10 12.72 -3.43
N TYR A 81 7.83 11.58 -4.06
CA TYR A 81 7.90 10.29 -3.37
C TYR A 81 8.48 9.21 -4.27
N GLY A 82 9.31 8.36 -3.68
CA GLY A 82 9.74 7.09 -4.25
C GLY A 82 8.91 5.95 -3.69
N GLU A 83 8.72 4.89 -4.48
CA GLU A 83 7.87 3.76 -4.12
C GLU A 83 8.34 3.04 -2.84
N GLY A 84 9.65 3.08 -2.53
CA GLY A 84 10.20 2.67 -1.25
C GLY A 84 11.13 1.46 -1.33
N ARG A 85 11.26 0.74 -0.21
CA ARG A 85 12.18 -0.40 -0.06
C ARG A 85 11.87 -1.49 -1.10
N GLY A 86 12.79 -1.74 -2.03
CA GLY A 86 12.65 -2.72 -3.11
C GLY A 86 12.76 -2.14 -4.51
N GLY A 87 12.60 -0.81 -4.67
CA GLY A 87 12.89 -0.11 -5.92
C GLY A 87 12.13 -0.62 -7.15
N ALA A 88 10.99 -1.30 -6.94
CA ALA A 88 10.21 -1.82 -8.05
C ALA A 88 9.67 -0.63 -8.87
N PRO A 89 9.63 -0.75 -10.21
CA PRO A 89 9.11 0.30 -11.06
C PRO A 89 7.67 0.68 -10.67
N LEU A 90 7.34 1.95 -10.92
CA LEU A 90 5.99 2.50 -10.77
C LEU A 90 5.03 1.85 -11.77
#